data_AF-A0A9P8UE07-F1
#
_entry.id   AF-A0A9P8UE07-F1
#
_cell.length_a   1.000
_cell.length_b   1.000
_cell.length_c   1.000
_cell.angle_alpha   90.00
_cell.angle_beta   90.00
_cell.angle_gamma   90.00
#
_symmetry.space_group_name_H-M   'P 1'
#
loop_
_entity.id
_entity.type
_entity.pdbx_description
1 polymer ?
#
loop_
_entity_poly.entity_id
_entity_poly.type
_entity_poly.pdbx_seq_one_letter_code
_entity_poly.pdbx_strand_id
1 'polypeptide(L)'
;MKFSPLVPGVVSLAGVVSAGTVLWDGRFNDLTSSSDLDNWSWSNQVGPYQYYIHGTGDVDEYVNLSSDYKNPADSASTQGAKISLTDTAYWNGQTMRRTELIPQTTAAINAGTVYYHFSIKRSDTNAPSVNREHQIMFFESHFTEMKAGWISGASGTSDASLRWFANSQSQWNTTWEADVWHNVAYEIDFTGGTVAFWHSTGSDALTQVVAPVSVSASSNGADFHVGVLELPRDSYADANEDFYVSGVYIESGDLTTKIGGGASSGSSSSVGTSAATSAATSAATSAATSAATSVATSVATSKASTSSVATLYGQCGGSGWTGATACASGSSCSVLNPYYYQCLS
;
A
#
# COMPACT_ATOMS: atom_id res chain seq x y z
N MET A 1 47.27 -32.85 42.21
CA MET A 1 46.70 -32.80 40.85
C MET A 1 45.25 -32.33 40.98
N LYS A 2 44.95 -31.08 40.62
CA LYS A 2 43.58 -30.56 40.53
C LYS A 2 43.41 -30.08 39.09
N PHE A 3 42.61 -30.80 38.32
CA PHE A 3 42.22 -30.40 36.97
C PHE A 3 40.99 -29.48 37.08
N SER A 4 41.13 -28.24 36.65
CA SER A 4 39.98 -27.37 36.35
C SER A 4 39.43 -27.75 34.98
N PRO A 5 38.10 -27.90 34.81
CA PRO A 5 37.51 -28.11 33.50
C PRO A 5 37.41 -26.76 32.76
N LEU A 6 37.87 -26.74 31.51
CA LEU A 6 37.59 -25.68 30.55
C LEU A 6 36.13 -25.79 30.11
N VAL A 7 35.34 -24.74 30.31
CA VAL A 7 33.99 -24.61 29.74
C VAL A 7 34.14 -24.08 28.30
N PRO A 8 33.56 -24.73 27.28
CA PRO A 8 33.56 -24.18 25.93
C PRO A 8 32.70 -22.93 25.87
N GLY A 9 33.28 -21.81 25.42
CA GLY A 9 32.55 -20.58 25.17
C GLY A 9 31.53 -20.78 24.05
N VAL A 10 30.26 -20.56 24.35
CA VAL A 10 29.20 -20.47 23.35
C VAL A 10 29.43 -19.20 22.55
N VAL A 11 29.86 -19.34 21.30
CA VAL A 11 29.87 -18.23 20.34
C VAL A 11 28.43 -18.02 19.91
N SER A 12 27.75 -17.04 20.52
CA SER A 12 26.48 -16.54 20.02
C SER A 12 26.74 -15.81 18.69
N LEU A 13 26.42 -16.43 17.56
CA LEU A 13 26.21 -15.68 16.33
C LEU A 13 24.99 -14.78 16.54
N ALA A 14 25.24 -13.50 16.79
CA ALA A 14 24.19 -12.49 16.65
C ALA A 14 23.73 -12.52 15.19
N GLY A 15 22.53 -13.07 14.95
CA GLY A 15 21.88 -12.98 13.66
C GLY A 15 21.74 -11.50 13.31
N VAL A 16 22.34 -11.09 12.20
CA VAL A 16 22.10 -9.78 11.64
C VAL A 16 20.67 -9.82 11.13
N VAL A 17 19.74 -9.23 11.88
CA VAL A 17 18.37 -9.00 11.41
C VAL A 17 18.50 -7.97 10.29
N SER A 18 18.42 -8.42 9.05
CA SER A 18 18.28 -7.53 7.90
C SER A 18 16.89 -6.92 7.99
N ALA A 19 16.80 -5.61 8.24
CA ALA A 19 15.53 -4.89 8.13
C ALA A 19 15.27 -4.56 6.66
N GLY A 20 14.00 -4.47 6.27
CA GLY A 20 13.60 -4.00 4.94
C GLY A 20 14.14 -2.61 4.60
N THR A 21 14.11 -2.26 3.33
CA THR A 21 14.45 -0.93 2.82
C THR A 21 13.18 -0.12 2.61
N VAL A 22 13.05 1.00 3.33
CA VAL A 22 11.96 1.97 3.11
C VAL A 22 12.10 2.56 1.70
N LEU A 23 11.10 2.35 0.86
CA LEU A 23 10.99 2.87 -0.50
C LEU A 23 10.36 4.27 -0.52
N TRP A 24 9.40 4.49 0.36
CA TRP A 24 8.70 5.76 0.52
C TRP A 24 8.27 5.91 1.98
N ASP A 25 8.42 7.11 2.53
CA ASP A 25 8.13 7.43 3.92
C ASP A 25 6.99 8.44 4.02
N GLY A 26 5.85 7.97 4.53
CA GLY A 26 4.65 8.76 4.74
C GLY A 26 4.39 9.13 6.21
N ARG A 27 5.37 8.99 7.11
CA ARG A 27 5.17 9.15 8.56
C ARG A 27 4.99 10.60 9.03
N PHE A 28 4.83 11.54 8.11
CA PHE A 28 4.66 12.98 8.39
C PHE A 28 5.82 13.62 9.17
N ASN A 29 6.97 12.96 9.26
CA ASN A 29 8.14 13.47 10.00
C ASN A 29 8.75 14.73 9.38
N ASP A 30 8.62 14.87 8.06
CA ASP A 30 9.16 16.01 7.31
C ASP A 30 8.16 17.17 7.19
N LEU A 31 6.99 17.05 7.82
CA LEU A 31 5.96 18.09 7.85
C LEU A 31 5.93 18.73 9.25
N THR A 32 5.82 20.05 9.31
CA THR A 32 5.62 20.79 10.56
C THR A 32 4.15 20.81 10.96
N SER A 33 3.26 20.92 9.97
CA SER A 33 1.80 20.88 10.12
C SER A 33 1.15 20.41 8.83
N SER A 34 -0.16 20.13 8.86
CA SER A 34 -0.90 19.72 7.67
C SER A 34 -0.93 20.77 6.56
N SER A 35 -0.76 22.06 6.89
CA SER A 35 -0.56 23.14 5.91
C SER A 35 0.60 22.91 4.94
N ASP A 36 1.59 22.08 5.30
CA ASP A 36 2.68 21.75 4.40
C ASP A 36 2.23 20.89 3.21
N LEU A 37 1.05 20.26 3.28
CA LEU A 37 0.42 19.54 2.16
C LEU A 37 0.03 20.51 1.02
N ASP A 38 -0.28 21.77 1.32
CA ASP A 38 -0.63 22.79 0.31
C ASP A 38 0.57 23.19 -0.57
N ASN A 39 1.79 22.80 -0.19
CA ASN A 39 2.98 23.03 -1.02
C ASN A 39 2.99 22.14 -2.28
N TRP A 40 2.28 21.01 -2.25
CA TRP A 40 2.13 20.12 -3.39
C TRP A 40 1.12 20.70 -4.40
N SER A 41 1.42 20.59 -5.68
CA SER A 41 0.45 20.81 -6.76
C SER A 41 0.82 20.00 -7.99
N TRP A 42 -0.10 19.86 -8.95
CA TRP A 42 0.19 19.24 -10.25
C TRP A 42 1.37 19.89 -10.99
N SER A 43 1.62 21.18 -10.80
CA SER A 43 2.77 21.89 -11.37
C SER A 43 4.04 21.85 -10.51
N ASN A 44 3.92 21.45 -9.24
CA ASN A 44 5.02 21.42 -8.27
C ASN A 44 4.82 20.23 -7.31
N GLN A 45 5.12 19.04 -7.80
CA GLN A 45 4.90 17.77 -7.11
C GLN A 45 5.98 17.48 -6.04
N VAL A 46 6.03 18.32 -5.01
CA VAL A 46 6.98 18.25 -3.88
C VAL A 46 6.39 17.56 -2.65
N GLY A 47 7.24 17.19 -1.70
CA GLY A 47 6.80 16.55 -0.46
C GLY A 47 6.44 15.07 -0.64
N PRO A 48 6.06 14.39 0.47
CA PRO A 48 5.81 12.95 0.47
C PRO A 48 4.41 12.56 -0.01
N TYR A 49 3.46 13.50 -0.08
CA TYR A 49 2.06 13.25 -0.41
C TYR A 49 1.56 14.16 -1.52
N GLN A 50 0.76 13.58 -2.40
CA GLN A 50 -0.17 14.30 -3.26
C GLN A 50 -1.42 14.61 -2.45
N TYR A 51 -1.89 15.85 -2.51
CA TYR A 51 -3.08 16.31 -1.81
C TYR A 51 -4.00 17.04 -2.78
N TYR A 52 -5.04 16.34 -3.25
CA TYR A 52 -6.04 16.90 -4.16
C TYR A 52 -7.42 16.26 -4.03
N ILE A 53 -7.56 15.15 -3.31
CA ILE A 53 -8.83 14.46 -3.06
C ILE A 53 -9.34 14.87 -1.69
N HIS A 54 -9.96 16.05 -1.68
CA HIS A 54 -10.54 16.65 -0.49
C HIS A 54 -11.72 17.56 -0.89
N GLY A 55 -12.43 18.07 0.12
CA GLY A 55 -13.50 19.03 -0.05
C GLY A 55 -13.02 20.46 -0.35
N THR A 56 -13.93 21.42 -0.26
CA THR A 56 -13.66 22.83 -0.60
C THR A 56 -13.07 23.68 0.52
N GLY A 57 -13.04 23.15 1.75
CA GLY A 57 -12.48 23.77 2.93
C GLY A 57 -10.96 23.80 2.94
N ASP A 58 -10.41 24.46 3.95
CA ASP A 58 -8.96 24.52 4.17
C ASP A 58 -8.43 23.17 4.65
N VAL A 59 -7.13 22.91 4.46
CA VAL A 59 -6.51 21.61 4.79
C VAL A 59 -6.70 21.19 6.25
N ASP A 60 -6.75 22.14 7.18
CA ASP A 60 -6.94 21.87 8.62
C ASP A 60 -8.39 21.48 8.98
N GLU A 61 -9.34 21.60 8.05
CA GLU A 61 -10.66 20.98 8.18
C GLU A 61 -10.57 19.45 8.06
N TYR A 62 -9.63 18.96 7.25
CA TYR A 62 -9.59 17.56 6.80
C TYR A 62 -8.40 16.78 7.36
N VAL A 63 -7.25 17.41 7.51
CA VAL A 63 -6.02 16.76 7.96
C VAL A 63 -5.39 17.62 9.05
N ASN A 64 -5.16 17.02 10.21
CA ASN A 64 -4.48 17.66 11.33
C ASN A 64 -3.37 16.76 11.84
N LEU A 65 -2.19 17.33 12.10
CA LEU A 65 -1.06 16.56 12.61
C LEU A 65 -0.81 16.86 14.10
N SER A 66 -0.54 15.82 14.88
CA SER A 66 -0.18 15.94 16.30
C SER A 66 0.55 14.70 16.80
N SER A 67 1.43 14.86 17.79
CA SER A 67 2.02 13.73 18.53
C SER A 67 0.97 12.86 19.23
N ASP A 68 -0.21 13.40 19.52
CA ASP A 68 -1.31 12.67 20.17
C ASP A 68 -2.10 11.80 19.18
N TYR A 69 -1.89 11.98 17.88
CA TYR A 69 -2.63 11.30 16.81
C TYR A 69 -1.90 10.10 16.24
N LYS A 70 -0.81 9.64 16.87
CA LYS A 70 -0.09 8.44 16.47
C LYS A 70 -0.21 7.29 17.47
N ASN A 71 0.13 6.09 17.01
CA ASN A 71 0.38 4.97 17.89
C ASN A 71 1.51 5.33 18.87
N PRO A 72 1.28 5.33 20.19
CA PRO A 72 2.33 5.66 21.16
C PRO A 72 3.53 4.71 21.12
N ALA A 73 3.34 3.47 20.64
CA ALA A 73 4.41 2.49 20.45
C ALA A 73 5.24 2.76 19.17
N ASP A 74 4.74 3.58 18.25
CA ASP A 74 5.48 4.01 17.07
C ASP A 74 6.43 5.14 17.43
N SER A 75 7.66 4.77 17.80
CA SER A 75 8.75 5.70 18.06
C SER A 75 9.36 6.32 16.81
N ALA A 76 9.05 5.81 15.62
CA ALA A 76 9.63 6.29 14.37
C ALA A 76 8.83 7.44 13.75
N SER A 77 7.53 7.53 14.04
CA SER A 77 6.72 8.70 13.72
C SER A 77 6.79 9.75 14.83
N THR A 78 7.00 11.01 14.49
CA THR A 78 6.99 12.15 15.42
C THR A 78 5.57 12.61 15.73
N GLN A 79 4.67 12.45 14.76
CA GLN A 79 3.26 12.79 14.81
C GLN A 79 2.43 11.76 14.05
N GLY A 80 1.12 11.77 14.28
CA GLY A 80 0.16 11.09 13.42
C GLY A 80 -0.77 12.11 12.80
N ALA A 81 -1.60 11.64 11.88
CA ALA A 81 -2.62 12.43 11.21
C ALA A 81 -4.00 12.05 11.75
N LYS A 82 -4.80 13.05 12.10
CA LYS A 82 -6.25 12.93 12.17
C LYS A 82 -6.80 13.31 10.81
N ILE A 83 -7.41 12.34 10.13
CA ILE A 83 -8.12 12.47 8.87
C ILE A 83 -9.60 12.61 9.19
N SER A 84 -10.21 13.70 8.73
CA SER A 84 -11.58 14.05 9.05
C SER A 84 -12.44 14.01 7.79
N LEU A 85 -13.63 13.44 7.92
CA LEU A 85 -14.74 13.67 7.01
C LEU A 85 -15.67 14.68 7.69
N THR A 86 -15.94 15.81 7.03
CA THR A 86 -16.91 16.83 7.45
C THR A 86 -18.08 16.87 6.47
N ASP A 87 -18.99 17.83 6.63
CA ASP A 87 -20.08 18.09 5.68
C ASP A 87 -19.60 18.70 4.36
N THR A 88 -18.36 19.17 4.28
CA THR A 88 -17.77 19.74 3.06
C THR A 88 -16.81 18.80 2.33
N ALA A 89 -16.53 17.60 2.88
CA ALA A 89 -15.54 16.64 2.39
C ALA A 89 -15.97 15.92 1.08
N TYR A 90 -16.50 16.65 0.12
CA TYR A 90 -16.96 16.14 -1.17
C TYR A 90 -16.03 16.63 -2.28
N TRP A 91 -15.32 15.69 -2.89
CA TRP A 91 -14.40 16.00 -3.98
C TRP A 91 -15.10 15.97 -5.34
N ASN A 92 -14.85 16.98 -6.17
CA ASN A 92 -15.21 17.00 -7.59
C ASN A 92 -16.70 16.70 -7.89
N GLY A 93 -17.60 17.21 -7.05
CA GLY A 93 -19.05 17.03 -7.20
C GLY A 93 -19.55 15.59 -7.02
N GLN A 94 -18.71 14.70 -6.48
CA GLN A 94 -19.11 13.33 -6.15
C GLN A 94 -20.09 13.31 -4.97
N THR A 95 -20.78 12.18 -4.81
CA THR A 95 -21.72 11.94 -3.70
C THR A 95 -21.10 11.19 -2.53
N MET A 96 -19.82 10.84 -2.62
CA MET A 96 -19.05 10.17 -1.57
C MET A 96 -18.22 11.21 -0.82
N ARG A 97 -18.11 11.05 0.49
CA ARG A 97 -17.20 11.87 1.31
C ARG A 97 -15.80 11.30 1.20
N ARG A 98 -14.79 12.13 0.99
CA ARG A 98 -13.41 11.73 0.71
C ARG A 98 -12.42 12.72 1.31
N THR A 99 -11.47 12.17 2.06
CA THR A 99 -10.23 12.86 2.44
C THR A 99 -9.11 11.85 2.27
N GLU A 100 -8.31 12.02 1.21
CA GLU A 100 -7.32 11.04 0.79
C GLU A 100 -6.00 11.73 0.40
N LEU A 101 -4.90 11.16 0.87
CA LEU A 101 -3.55 11.47 0.43
C LEU A 101 -3.05 10.34 -0.46
N ILE A 102 -2.20 10.64 -1.44
CA ILE A 102 -1.56 9.62 -2.29
C ILE A 102 -0.04 9.73 -2.15
N PRO A 103 0.75 8.64 -2.10
CA PRO A 103 2.20 8.73 -2.15
C PRO A 103 2.71 9.58 -3.32
N GLN A 104 3.51 10.60 -3.02
CA GLN A 104 4.30 11.33 -4.01
C GLN A 104 5.71 10.72 -4.03
N THR A 105 5.98 9.89 -5.04
CA THR A 105 7.26 9.17 -5.15
C THR A 105 7.59 8.80 -6.58
N THR A 106 8.87 8.53 -6.83
CA THR A 106 9.37 7.87 -8.05
C THR A 106 9.90 6.47 -7.78
N ALA A 107 9.84 6.00 -6.53
CA ALA A 107 10.25 4.65 -6.16
C ALA A 107 9.29 3.62 -6.75
N ALA A 108 9.81 2.42 -7.02
CA ALA A 108 9.03 1.31 -7.58
C ALA A 108 8.16 0.64 -6.50
N ILE A 109 7.22 1.39 -5.91
CA ILE A 109 6.31 0.91 -4.86
C ILE A 109 5.25 -0.07 -5.39
N ASN A 110 5.17 -0.27 -6.71
CA ASN A 110 4.21 -1.12 -7.41
C ASN A 110 4.88 -2.30 -8.14
N ALA A 111 6.09 -2.71 -7.72
CA ALA A 111 6.85 -3.76 -8.40
C ALA A 111 7.51 -4.73 -7.41
N GLY A 112 7.56 -6.02 -7.78
CA GLY A 112 8.10 -7.07 -6.90
C GLY A 112 7.23 -7.29 -5.66
N THR A 113 7.85 -7.75 -4.58
CA THR A 113 7.23 -7.86 -3.27
C THR A 113 7.53 -6.63 -2.44
N VAL A 114 6.48 -5.97 -1.96
CA VAL A 114 6.57 -4.76 -1.12
C VAL A 114 5.53 -4.82 0.00
N TYR A 115 5.82 -4.08 1.07
CA TYR A 115 5.00 -4.04 2.28
C TYR A 115 4.47 -2.63 2.48
N TYR A 116 3.15 -2.45 2.42
CA TYR A 116 2.47 -1.19 2.67
C TYR A 116 2.04 -1.14 4.13
N HIS A 117 2.74 -0.35 4.94
CA HIS A 117 2.50 -0.21 6.37
C HIS A 117 1.58 0.97 6.67
N PHE A 118 0.72 0.79 7.68
CA PHE A 118 0.02 1.86 8.36
C PHE A 118 -0.51 1.36 9.71
N SER A 119 -0.71 2.28 10.64
CA SER A 119 -1.50 2.06 11.84
C SER A 119 -2.75 2.93 11.76
N ILE A 120 -3.90 2.40 12.19
CA ILE A 120 -5.17 3.13 12.21
C ILE A 120 -5.93 2.92 13.52
N LYS A 121 -6.62 3.97 13.99
CA LYS A 121 -7.44 3.99 15.20
C LYS A 121 -8.66 4.88 14.97
N ARG A 122 -9.77 4.60 15.66
CA ARG A 122 -10.88 5.54 15.83
C ARG A 122 -11.01 5.95 17.30
N SER A 123 -11.71 7.04 17.60
CA SER A 123 -12.19 7.36 18.95
C SER A 123 -13.71 7.19 19.05
N ASP A 124 -14.27 7.40 20.25
CA ASP A 124 -15.72 7.58 20.42
C ASP A 124 -16.19 9.00 20.08
N THR A 125 -15.28 9.99 20.12
CA THR A 125 -15.55 11.32 19.55
C THR A 125 -15.47 11.24 18.04
N ASN A 126 -16.48 11.78 17.34
CA ASN A 126 -16.58 11.74 15.88
C ASN A 126 -16.30 10.32 15.32
N ALA A 127 -16.91 9.31 15.95
CA ALA A 127 -16.67 7.92 15.56
C ALA A 127 -17.17 7.67 14.13
N PRO A 128 -16.43 6.89 13.32
CA PRO A 128 -16.89 6.51 11.99
C PRO A 128 -18.25 5.83 12.01
N SER A 129 -19.09 6.14 11.03
CA SER A 129 -20.46 5.63 10.99
C SER A 129 -20.48 4.11 10.85
N VAL A 130 -21.08 3.40 11.82
CA VAL A 130 -21.33 1.97 11.69
C VAL A 130 -22.42 1.66 10.66
N ASN A 131 -23.10 2.68 10.14
CA ASN A 131 -24.25 2.54 9.26
C ASN A 131 -23.93 2.79 7.78
N ARG A 132 -22.71 3.20 7.45
CA ARG A 132 -22.29 3.50 6.07
C ARG A 132 -21.00 2.76 5.75
N GLU A 133 -20.83 2.46 4.47
CA GLU A 133 -19.63 1.76 4.01
C GLU A 133 -18.49 2.74 3.91
N HIS A 134 -17.38 2.40 4.56
CA HIS A 134 -16.11 3.07 4.44
C HIS A 134 -15.14 2.20 3.66
N GLN A 135 -14.39 2.82 2.76
CA GLN A 135 -13.23 2.26 2.07
C GLN A 135 -12.01 3.01 2.58
N ILE A 136 -11.04 2.28 3.11
CA ILE A 136 -9.95 2.83 3.94
C ILE A 136 -8.64 2.22 3.46
N MET A 137 -7.60 3.04 3.30
CA MET A 137 -6.26 2.58 2.89
C MET A 137 -6.34 1.67 1.65
N PHE A 138 -6.94 2.17 0.57
CA PHE A 138 -7.33 1.36 -0.59
C PHE A 138 -6.51 1.71 -1.83
N PHE A 139 -6.31 0.72 -2.71
CA PHE A 139 -5.85 1.01 -4.07
C PHE A 139 -7.04 1.42 -4.95
N GLU A 140 -6.82 2.26 -5.97
CA GLU A 140 -7.86 2.70 -6.92
C GLU A 140 -8.63 1.54 -7.58
N SER A 141 -7.97 0.40 -7.80
CA SER A 141 -8.61 -0.79 -8.38
C SER A 141 -9.32 -1.68 -7.34
N HIS A 142 -9.24 -1.33 -6.05
CA HIS A 142 -9.80 -2.07 -4.92
C HIS A 142 -9.38 -3.55 -4.86
N PHE A 143 -8.19 -3.89 -5.39
CA PHE A 143 -7.69 -5.27 -5.30
C PHE A 143 -7.42 -5.69 -3.85
N THR A 144 -7.07 -4.73 -2.99
CA THR A 144 -7.02 -4.85 -1.53
C THR A 144 -7.34 -3.52 -0.86
N GLU A 145 -7.98 -3.57 0.30
CA GLU A 145 -8.40 -2.39 1.08
C GLU A 145 -8.85 -2.79 2.49
N MET A 146 -8.92 -1.84 3.42
CA MET A 146 -9.74 -1.98 4.62
C MET A 146 -11.15 -1.47 4.34
N LYS A 147 -12.16 -2.05 5.00
CA LYS A 147 -13.52 -1.51 5.06
C LYS A 147 -14.04 -1.46 6.48
N ALA A 148 -14.94 -0.52 6.74
CA ALA A 148 -15.66 -0.42 8.00
C ALA A 148 -17.11 0.01 7.79
N GLY A 149 -17.93 -0.21 8.81
CA GLY A 149 -19.35 0.11 8.76
C GLY A 149 -20.15 -0.86 7.89
N TRP A 150 -21.44 -0.59 7.75
CA TRP A 150 -22.35 -1.44 6.96
C TRP A 150 -21.93 -1.47 5.49
N ILE A 151 -21.58 -2.66 4.99
CA ILE A 151 -21.20 -2.87 3.59
C ILE A 151 -22.43 -2.80 2.69
N SER A 152 -22.34 -2.06 1.59
CA SER A 152 -23.45 -1.82 0.67
C SER A 152 -24.02 -3.12 0.14
N GLY A 153 -25.34 -3.30 0.33
CA GLY A 153 -26.05 -4.52 -0.07
C GLY A 153 -26.00 -5.65 0.96
N ALA A 154 -25.27 -5.50 2.08
CA ALA A 154 -25.32 -6.45 3.19
C ALA A 154 -26.67 -6.39 3.93
N SER A 155 -27.01 -7.47 4.61
CA SER A 155 -28.16 -7.51 5.52
C SER A 155 -27.91 -6.66 6.78
N GLY A 156 -28.99 -6.23 7.43
CA GLY A 156 -28.92 -5.39 8.63
C GLY A 156 -28.73 -3.89 8.34
N THR A 157 -28.59 -3.12 9.41
CA THR A 157 -28.52 -1.64 9.34
C THR A 157 -27.21 -1.08 9.87
N SER A 158 -26.39 -1.87 10.56
CA SER A 158 -25.13 -1.44 11.16
C SER A 158 -24.12 -2.58 11.17
N ASP A 159 -22.84 -2.23 11.10
CA ASP A 159 -21.71 -3.14 11.29
C ASP A 159 -20.59 -2.39 12.02
N ALA A 160 -20.15 -2.90 13.17
CA ALA A 160 -19.08 -2.32 13.97
C ALA A 160 -17.69 -2.89 13.62
N SER A 161 -17.60 -3.70 12.56
CA SER A 161 -16.36 -4.38 12.21
C SER A 161 -15.41 -3.49 11.42
N LEU A 162 -14.13 -3.61 11.72
CA LEU A 162 -13.05 -3.30 10.79
C LEU A 162 -12.72 -4.58 10.02
N ARG A 163 -12.65 -4.49 8.69
CA ARG A 163 -12.49 -5.62 7.79
C ARG A 163 -11.30 -5.38 6.86
N TRP A 164 -10.58 -6.43 6.53
CA TRP A 164 -9.65 -6.42 5.41
C TRP A 164 -10.24 -7.20 4.24
N PHE A 165 -10.14 -6.59 3.05
CA PHE A 165 -10.62 -7.14 1.80
C PHE A 165 -9.45 -7.44 0.86
N ALA A 166 -9.56 -8.56 0.17
CA ALA A 166 -8.75 -8.90 -0.99
C ALA A 166 -9.64 -9.54 -2.05
N ASN A 167 -9.46 -9.15 -3.31
CA ASN A 167 -10.28 -9.60 -4.45
C ASN A 167 -11.79 -9.37 -4.21
N SER A 168 -12.13 -8.17 -3.68
CA SER A 168 -13.50 -7.77 -3.34
C SER A 168 -14.22 -8.69 -2.35
N GLN A 169 -13.50 -9.48 -1.55
CA GLN A 169 -14.06 -10.35 -0.51
C GLN A 169 -13.40 -10.06 0.84
N SER A 170 -14.20 -10.06 1.91
CA SER A 170 -13.68 -9.94 3.28
C SER A 170 -12.91 -11.21 3.63
N GLN A 171 -11.61 -11.08 3.88
CA GLN A 171 -10.72 -12.18 4.25
C GLN A 171 -10.44 -12.21 5.76
N TRP A 172 -10.58 -11.05 6.42
CA TRP A 172 -10.40 -10.89 7.85
C TRP A 172 -11.32 -9.81 8.39
N ASN A 173 -11.72 -9.93 9.66
CA ASN A 173 -12.45 -8.90 10.38
C ASN A 173 -12.20 -8.98 11.89
N THR A 174 -12.48 -7.87 12.57
CA THR A 174 -12.58 -7.75 14.01
C THR A 174 -13.57 -6.64 14.35
N THR A 175 -14.12 -6.61 15.57
CA THR A 175 -14.78 -5.42 16.09
C THR A 175 -13.78 -4.26 16.12
N TRP A 176 -14.15 -3.09 15.59
CA TRP A 176 -13.30 -1.91 15.63
C TRP A 176 -13.50 -1.18 16.96
N GLU A 177 -12.73 -1.58 17.96
CA GLU A 177 -12.83 -0.97 19.30
C GLU A 177 -12.26 0.46 19.30
N ALA A 178 -12.87 1.33 20.10
CA ALA A 178 -12.40 2.70 20.27
C ALA A 178 -11.01 2.70 20.91
N ASP A 179 -10.17 3.63 20.47
CA ASP A 179 -8.83 3.88 21.01
C ASP A 179 -7.85 2.70 20.94
N VAL A 180 -8.19 1.64 20.19
CA VAL A 180 -7.28 0.54 19.85
C VAL A 180 -6.59 0.85 18.53
N TRP A 181 -5.26 0.98 18.58
CA TRP A 181 -4.43 1.05 17.37
C TRP A 181 -4.38 -0.31 16.71
N HIS A 182 -4.79 -0.40 15.44
CA HIS A 182 -4.61 -1.54 14.56
C HIS A 182 -3.41 -1.27 13.66
N ASN A 183 -2.37 -2.08 13.78
CA ASN A 183 -1.19 -2.00 12.93
C ASN A 183 -1.38 -2.97 11.77
N VAL A 184 -1.08 -2.54 10.56
CA VAL A 184 -1.30 -3.30 9.33
C VAL A 184 -0.06 -3.23 8.45
N ALA A 185 0.26 -4.36 7.81
CA ALA A 185 1.03 -4.34 6.57
C ALA A 185 0.33 -5.20 5.49
N TYR A 186 0.14 -4.63 4.30
CA TYR A 186 -0.19 -5.41 3.11
C TYR A 186 1.11 -5.93 2.51
N GLU A 187 1.29 -7.25 2.52
CA GLU A 187 2.38 -7.90 1.79
C GLU A 187 1.91 -8.16 0.36
N ILE A 188 2.32 -7.33 -0.58
CA ILE A 188 1.85 -7.37 -1.97
C ILE A 188 2.97 -7.90 -2.85
N ASP A 189 2.72 -9.02 -3.52
CA ASP A 189 3.55 -9.49 -4.62
C ASP A 189 2.90 -9.09 -5.95
N PHE A 190 3.39 -7.98 -6.53
CA PHE A 190 2.93 -7.48 -7.82
C PHE A 190 3.31 -8.39 -9.00
N THR A 191 4.29 -9.28 -8.84
CA THR A 191 4.71 -10.21 -9.89
C THR A 191 3.84 -11.46 -9.88
N GLY A 192 3.61 -12.03 -8.70
CA GLY A 192 2.78 -13.21 -8.50
C GLY A 192 1.27 -12.94 -8.43
N GLY A 193 0.87 -11.68 -8.26
CA GLY A 193 -0.53 -11.29 -8.16
C GLY A 193 -1.17 -11.79 -6.86
N THR A 194 -0.51 -11.55 -5.72
CA THR A 194 -1.03 -11.96 -4.41
C THR A 194 -0.90 -10.84 -3.38
N VAL A 195 -1.76 -10.89 -2.36
CA VAL A 195 -1.67 -10.02 -1.18
C VAL A 195 -1.91 -10.82 0.10
N ALA A 196 -1.00 -10.72 1.06
CA ALA A 196 -1.15 -11.23 2.42
C ALA A 196 -1.46 -10.08 3.40
N PHE A 197 -2.03 -10.43 4.54
CA PHE A 197 -2.42 -9.45 5.57
C PHE A 197 -1.68 -9.72 6.87
N TRP A 198 -0.89 -8.73 7.27
CA TRP A 198 -0.20 -8.69 8.55
C TRP A 198 -0.90 -7.73 9.47
N HIS A 199 -1.14 -8.15 10.71
CA HIS A 199 -1.89 -7.38 11.67
C HIS A 199 -1.36 -7.57 13.09
N SER A 200 -1.50 -6.52 13.90
CA SER A 200 -1.40 -6.56 15.35
C SER A 200 -2.20 -5.38 15.96
N THR A 201 -2.28 -5.32 17.29
CA THR A 201 -2.83 -4.16 17.98
C THR A 201 -1.85 -3.56 18.98
N GLY A 202 -2.03 -2.27 19.30
CA GLY A 202 -1.21 -1.56 20.27
C GLY A 202 0.28 -1.61 19.92
N SER A 203 1.09 -2.16 20.83
CA SER A 203 2.55 -2.29 20.67
C SER A 203 3.03 -3.62 20.10
N ASP A 204 2.13 -4.57 19.87
CA ASP A 204 2.52 -5.92 19.50
C ASP A 204 3.12 -5.95 18.09
N ALA A 205 4.11 -6.81 17.87
CA ALA A 205 4.71 -6.99 16.55
C ALA A 205 3.69 -7.56 15.57
N LEU A 206 3.77 -7.14 14.30
CA LEU A 206 2.94 -7.67 13.22
C LEU A 206 3.11 -9.18 13.10
N THR A 207 1.99 -9.88 12.90
CA THR A 207 1.97 -11.30 12.54
C THR A 207 1.14 -11.46 11.27
N GLN A 208 1.50 -12.44 10.42
CA GLN A 208 0.69 -12.75 9.25
C GLN A 208 -0.59 -13.44 9.71
N VAL A 209 -1.71 -12.73 9.66
CA VAL A 209 -3.01 -13.24 10.11
C VAL A 209 -3.82 -13.82 8.95
N VAL A 210 -3.49 -13.43 7.71
CA VAL A 210 -4.00 -14.09 6.50
C VAL A 210 -2.85 -14.33 5.52
N ALA A 211 -2.72 -15.59 5.09
CA ALA A 211 -1.77 -15.99 4.06
C ALA A 211 -2.09 -15.33 2.69
N PRO A 212 -1.15 -15.30 1.74
CA PRO A 212 -1.36 -14.63 0.46
C PRO A 212 -2.61 -15.09 -0.29
N VAL A 213 -3.47 -14.14 -0.67
CA VAL A 213 -4.69 -14.32 -1.46
C VAL A 213 -4.42 -13.85 -2.89
N SER A 214 -4.86 -14.62 -3.88
CA SER A 214 -4.74 -14.23 -5.29
C SER A 214 -5.60 -13.01 -5.61
N VAL A 215 -5.00 -12.02 -6.27
CA VAL A 215 -5.62 -10.74 -6.65
C VAL A 215 -5.10 -10.29 -8.02
N SER A 216 -5.84 -9.38 -8.66
CA SER A 216 -5.30 -8.62 -9.81
C SER A 216 -4.52 -7.41 -9.30
N ALA A 217 -3.34 -7.65 -8.71
CA ALA A 217 -2.50 -6.59 -8.15
C ALA A 217 -2.00 -5.66 -9.27
N SER A 218 -2.63 -4.50 -9.40
CA SER A 218 -2.28 -3.46 -10.38
C SER A 218 -2.27 -2.11 -9.68
N SER A 219 -1.13 -1.44 -9.77
CA SER A 219 -0.92 -0.08 -9.29
C SER A 219 -0.05 0.69 -10.27
N ASN A 220 -0.31 1.98 -10.45
CA ASN A 220 0.54 2.88 -11.22
C ASN A 220 1.62 3.59 -10.36
N GLY A 221 1.70 3.29 -9.06
CA GLY A 221 2.61 3.93 -8.10
C GLY A 221 2.11 5.28 -7.55
N ALA A 222 0.88 5.68 -7.90
CA ALA A 222 0.23 6.92 -7.51
C ALA A 222 -1.29 6.73 -7.35
N ASP A 223 -1.70 5.57 -6.82
CA ASP A 223 -3.10 5.14 -6.72
C ASP A 223 -3.40 4.36 -5.42
N PHE A 224 -2.53 4.50 -4.42
CA PHE A 224 -2.79 4.05 -3.06
C PHE A 224 -3.30 5.25 -2.25
N HIS A 225 -4.54 5.15 -1.78
CA HIS A 225 -5.26 6.20 -1.06
C HIS A 225 -5.05 6.04 0.44
N VAL A 226 -4.13 6.84 0.99
CA VAL A 226 -3.92 7.01 2.42
C VAL A 226 -5.00 7.92 2.96
N GLY A 227 -6.14 7.34 3.33
CA GLY A 227 -7.30 8.08 3.78
C GLY A 227 -8.56 7.24 3.75
N VAL A 228 -9.70 7.93 3.60
CA VAL A 228 -11.03 7.33 3.72
C VAL A 228 -11.97 7.88 2.66
N LEU A 229 -12.74 6.98 2.06
CA LEU A 229 -13.94 7.24 1.30
C LEU A 229 -15.14 6.68 2.06
N GLU A 230 -16.21 7.45 2.19
CA GLU A 230 -17.50 6.99 2.73
C GLU A 230 -18.60 7.06 1.66
N LEU A 231 -19.25 5.93 1.40
CA LEU A 231 -20.39 5.85 0.49
C LEU A 231 -21.66 6.48 1.12
N PRO A 232 -22.49 7.17 0.33
CA PRO A 232 -23.78 7.67 0.81
C PRO A 232 -24.73 6.51 1.11
N ARG A 233 -25.67 6.73 2.04
CA ARG A 233 -26.77 5.82 2.31
C ARG A 233 -28.04 6.59 2.61
N ASP A 234 -29.12 6.26 1.88
CA ASP A 234 -30.42 6.91 2.06
C ASP A 234 -30.87 6.91 3.53
N SER A 235 -31.34 8.07 4.00
CA SER A 235 -31.80 8.30 5.39
C SER A 235 -30.70 8.31 6.47
N TYR A 236 -29.42 8.27 6.08
CA TYR A 236 -28.30 8.48 6.99
C TYR A 236 -27.58 9.77 6.62
N ALA A 237 -27.80 10.82 7.43
CA ALA A 237 -27.15 12.11 7.25
C ALA A 237 -25.67 12.05 7.64
N ASP A 238 -24.88 12.96 7.10
CA ASP A 238 -23.49 13.13 7.47
C ASP A 238 -23.37 13.54 8.95
N ALA A 239 -22.32 13.04 9.59
CA ALA A 239 -21.80 13.53 10.85
C ALA A 239 -20.28 13.70 10.70
N ASN A 240 -19.64 14.52 11.53
CA ASN A 240 -18.18 14.59 11.50
C ASN A 240 -17.59 13.26 11.94
N GLU A 241 -16.59 12.78 11.20
CA GLU A 241 -15.92 11.51 11.46
C GLU A 241 -14.41 11.70 11.45
N ASP A 242 -13.73 11.17 12.46
CA ASP A 242 -12.30 11.30 12.67
C ASP A 242 -11.61 9.91 12.66
N PHE A 243 -10.57 9.80 11.84
CA PHE A 243 -9.72 8.63 11.69
C PHE A 243 -8.29 9.00 12.05
N TYR A 244 -7.65 8.25 12.92
CA TYR A 244 -6.27 8.53 13.34
C TYR A 244 -5.34 7.55 12.66
N VAL A 245 -4.30 8.08 12.00
CA VAL A 245 -3.38 7.33 11.15
C VAL A 245 -1.93 7.68 11.52
N SER A 246 -1.07 6.68 11.63
CA SER A 246 0.38 6.88 11.82
C SER A 246 1.18 5.72 11.24
N GLY A 247 2.51 5.80 11.27
CA GLY A 247 3.35 4.68 10.84
C GLY A 247 3.16 4.30 9.37
N VAL A 248 2.79 5.27 8.53
CA VAL A 248 2.53 5.04 7.10
C VAL A 248 3.85 5.06 6.34
N TYR A 249 4.23 3.94 5.75
CA TYR A 249 5.41 3.86 4.87
C TYR A 249 5.35 2.60 4.00
N ILE A 250 6.20 2.54 2.98
CA ILE A 250 6.30 1.38 2.09
C ILE A 250 7.75 0.89 2.13
N GLU A 251 7.96 -0.41 2.30
CA GLU A 251 9.28 -1.03 2.28
C GLU A 251 9.36 -2.24 1.33
N SER A 252 10.57 -2.62 0.98
CA SER A 252 10.88 -3.86 0.24
C SER A 252 11.93 -4.69 1.01
N GLY A 253 12.13 -5.94 0.60
CA GLY A 253 13.04 -6.87 1.28
C GLY A 253 12.34 -7.61 2.41
N ASP A 254 12.93 -7.63 3.61
CA ASP A 254 12.34 -8.30 4.76
C ASP A 254 11.35 -7.38 5.50
N LEU A 255 10.19 -7.92 5.87
CA LEU A 255 9.18 -7.17 6.63
C LEU A 255 9.68 -6.75 8.02
N THR A 256 9.59 -5.46 8.31
CA THR A 256 9.73 -4.89 9.64
C THR A 256 8.45 -5.16 10.44
N THR A 257 8.45 -6.15 11.33
CA THR A 257 7.27 -6.48 12.15
C THR A 257 7.14 -5.63 13.41
N LYS A 258 8.25 -5.05 13.90
CA LYS A 258 8.25 -4.24 15.12
C LYS A 258 7.62 -2.86 14.88
N ILE A 259 6.60 -2.52 15.65
CA ILE A 259 6.00 -1.18 15.65
C ILE A 259 7.03 -0.14 16.11
N GLY A 260 7.08 0.99 15.41
CA GLY A 260 8.14 1.98 15.57
C GLY A 260 9.49 1.58 15.00
N GLY A 261 9.54 0.56 14.14
CA GLY A 261 10.70 0.19 13.32
C GLY A 261 10.79 0.97 12.00
N GLY A 262 11.60 0.48 11.06
CA GLY A 262 11.66 1.00 9.69
C GLY A 262 12.33 2.38 9.59
N ALA A 263 13.40 2.63 10.34
CA ALA A 263 14.06 3.95 10.36
C ALA A 263 14.41 4.44 8.94
N SER A 264 13.96 5.65 8.61
CA SER A 264 14.22 6.28 7.32
C SER A 264 15.72 6.53 7.17
N SER A 265 16.34 5.88 6.18
CA SER A 265 17.74 6.14 5.85
C SER A 265 17.81 7.35 4.90
N GLY A 266 17.75 8.56 5.45
CA GLY A 266 18.01 9.82 4.73
C GLY A 266 19.45 10.32 4.94
N SER A 267 20.19 10.56 3.84
CA SER A 267 21.66 10.78 3.73
C SER A 267 22.20 12.19 4.06
N SER A 268 23.40 12.30 4.68
CA SER A 268 24.67 12.75 4.03
C SER A 268 25.82 13.16 5.01
N SER A 269 26.99 12.51 4.82
CA SER A 269 28.38 12.94 5.06
C SER A 269 28.90 13.43 6.44
N SER A 270 29.86 12.69 7.01
CA SER A 270 31.29 13.10 6.95
C SER A 270 32.27 11.96 7.29
N VAL A 271 33.43 12.08 6.66
CA VAL A 271 34.62 11.24 6.56
C VAL A 271 35.11 10.62 7.88
N GLY A 272 35.49 9.34 7.81
CA GLY A 272 36.35 8.66 8.77
C GLY A 272 37.23 7.64 8.07
N THR A 273 38.28 8.12 7.40
CA THR A 273 39.36 7.30 6.83
C THR A 273 40.05 6.50 7.94
N SER A 274 40.08 5.18 7.82
CA SER A 274 41.15 4.37 8.42
C SER A 274 41.37 3.12 7.57
N ALA A 275 42.42 3.20 6.77
CA ALA A 275 43.00 2.10 6.05
C ALA A 275 43.62 1.10 7.05
N ALA A 276 43.38 -0.18 6.84
CA ALA A 276 44.27 -1.23 7.31
C ALA A 276 44.39 -2.31 6.24
N THR A 277 45.46 -2.16 5.48
CA THR A 277 46.07 -3.13 4.58
C THR A 277 46.38 -4.42 5.34
N SER A 278 46.01 -5.58 4.80
CA SER A 278 46.78 -6.82 4.97
C SER A 278 46.44 -7.78 3.84
N ALA A 279 47.38 -7.86 2.91
CA ALA A 279 47.47 -8.93 1.93
C ALA A 279 48.00 -10.20 2.61
N ALA A 280 47.42 -11.36 2.28
CA ALA A 280 48.11 -12.63 2.37
C ALA A 280 47.57 -13.57 1.29
N THR A 281 48.45 -13.85 0.33
CA THR A 281 48.34 -14.86 -0.72
C THR A 281 48.50 -16.25 -0.09
N SER A 282 47.72 -17.24 -0.54
CA SER A 282 48.18 -18.63 -0.72
C SER A 282 47.21 -19.40 -1.60
N ALA A 283 47.76 -19.97 -2.66
CA ALA A 283 47.09 -20.86 -3.60
C ALA A 283 47.05 -22.30 -3.06
N ALA A 284 45.99 -23.04 -3.38
CA ALA A 284 46.06 -24.47 -3.67
C ALA A 284 44.82 -24.94 -4.43
N THR A 285 45.09 -25.58 -5.56
CA THR A 285 44.22 -26.24 -6.52
C THR A 285 43.58 -27.50 -5.93
N SER A 286 42.34 -27.82 -6.31
CA SER A 286 41.91 -29.18 -6.69
C SER A 286 40.54 -29.16 -7.35
N ALA A 287 40.45 -29.81 -8.50
CA ALA A 287 39.26 -29.99 -9.31
C ALA A 287 38.35 -31.09 -8.75
N ALA A 288 37.03 -30.94 -8.92
CA ALA A 288 36.12 -32.06 -9.09
C ALA A 288 34.87 -31.63 -9.86
N THR A 289 34.70 -32.27 -11.00
CA THR A 289 33.59 -32.26 -11.94
C THR A 289 32.31 -32.81 -11.29
N SER A 290 31.14 -32.25 -11.61
CA SER A 290 29.89 -33.01 -11.81
C SER A 290 28.86 -32.14 -12.52
N ALA A 291 28.38 -32.67 -13.65
CA ALA A 291 27.37 -32.09 -14.52
C ALA A 291 25.97 -32.19 -13.89
N ALA A 292 25.16 -31.16 -14.07
CA ALA A 292 23.72 -31.21 -13.82
C ALA A 292 22.96 -30.76 -15.07
N THR A 293 22.07 -31.64 -15.49
CA THR A 293 21.30 -31.70 -16.73
C THR A 293 20.27 -30.57 -16.83
N SER A 294 20.31 -29.81 -17.93
CA SER A 294 19.25 -28.88 -18.34
C SER A 294 18.16 -29.63 -19.11
N VAL A 295 16.92 -29.58 -18.63
CA VAL A 295 15.74 -29.99 -19.41
C VAL A 295 15.01 -28.73 -19.86
N ALA A 296 15.11 -28.43 -21.15
CA ALA A 296 14.33 -27.41 -21.82
C ALA A 296 13.00 -28.03 -22.28
N THR A 297 11.87 -27.42 -21.91
CA THR A 297 10.55 -27.76 -22.43
C THR A 297 10.05 -26.58 -23.26
N SER A 298 10.15 -26.72 -24.57
CA SER A 298 9.55 -25.81 -25.56
C SER A 298 8.10 -26.24 -25.83
N VAL A 299 7.14 -25.34 -25.62
CA VAL A 299 5.78 -25.49 -26.16
C VAL A 299 5.50 -24.30 -27.07
N ALA A 300 5.45 -24.59 -28.37
CA ALA A 300 4.92 -23.68 -29.38
C ALA A 300 3.40 -23.88 -29.46
N THR A 301 2.64 -22.79 -29.43
CA THR A 301 1.22 -22.81 -29.76
C THR A 301 0.94 -21.74 -30.81
N SER A 302 0.59 -22.21 -32.00
CA SER A 302 0.20 -21.47 -33.19
C SER A 302 -1.08 -20.64 -32.97
N LYS A 303 -1.13 -19.39 -33.44
CA LYS A 303 -2.39 -18.65 -33.59
C LYS A 303 -2.64 -18.29 -35.06
N ALA A 304 -3.77 -18.79 -35.56
CA ALA A 304 -4.29 -18.51 -36.89
C ALA A 304 -4.73 -17.05 -37.02
N SER A 305 -4.29 -16.42 -38.10
CA SER A 305 -4.67 -15.09 -38.57
C SER A 305 -5.89 -15.18 -39.50
N THR A 306 -7.00 -14.56 -39.12
CA THR A 306 -8.06 -14.17 -40.06
C THR A 306 -8.42 -12.72 -39.81
N SER A 307 -7.86 -11.83 -40.64
CA SER A 307 -8.13 -10.39 -40.67
C SER A 307 -9.58 -10.13 -41.12
N SER A 308 -10.51 -10.09 -40.18
CA SER A 308 -11.77 -9.35 -40.39
C SER A 308 -11.57 -7.91 -39.92
N VAL A 309 -12.22 -6.97 -40.60
CA VAL A 309 -12.20 -5.54 -40.26
C VAL A 309 -13.39 -5.27 -39.32
N ALA A 310 -13.19 -4.53 -38.24
CA ALA A 310 -14.23 -4.14 -37.31
C ALA A 310 -15.16 -3.11 -37.98
N THR A 311 -16.47 -3.30 -37.84
CA THR A 311 -17.47 -2.32 -38.28
C THR A 311 -17.37 -1.03 -37.44
N LEU A 312 -17.98 0.07 -37.91
CA LEU A 312 -18.15 1.26 -37.08
C LEU A 312 -18.81 0.87 -35.73
N TYR A 313 -18.27 1.39 -34.63
CA TYR A 313 -18.56 1.04 -33.23
C TYR A 313 -18.13 -0.36 -32.77
N GLY A 314 -17.49 -1.16 -33.63
CA GLY A 314 -16.91 -2.45 -33.27
C GLY A 314 -15.61 -2.31 -32.47
N GLN A 315 -15.30 -3.35 -31.69
CA GLN A 315 -14.03 -3.40 -30.95
C GLN A 315 -12.86 -3.65 -31.91
N CYS A 316 -11.86 -2.77 -31.84
CA CYS A 316 -10.66 -2.78 -32.68
C CYS A 316 -9.36 -2.96 -31.89
N GLY A 317 -9.44 -3.13 -30.57
CA GLY A 317 -8.28 -3.26 -29.71
C GLY A 317 -8.65 -3.29 -28.23
N GLY A 318 -7.62 -3.25 -27.39
CA GLY A 318 -7.72 -3.41 -25.95
C GLY A 318 -6.93 -4.62 -25.46
N SER A 319 -6.48 -4.57 -24.21
CA SER A 319 -5.74 -5.64 -23.57
C SER A 319 -6.56 -6.95 -23.60
N GLY A 320 -5.94 -8.02 -24.11
CA GLY A 320 -6.59 -9.32 -24.30
C GLY A 320 -7.48 -9.44 -25.55
N TRP A 321 -7.65 -8.38 -26.34
CA TRP A 321 -8.42 -8.46 -27.59
C TRP A 321 -7.67 -9.27 -28.65
N THR A 322 -8.39 -10.18 -29.31
CA THR A 322 -7.81 -11.09 -30.31
C THR A 322 -8.55 -11.09 -31.65
N GLY A 323 -9.53 -10.20 -31.79
CA GLY A 323 -10.33 -10.01 -32.99
C GLY A 323 -9.73 -8.96 -33.93
N ALA A 324 -10.61 -8.35 -34.72
CA ALA A 324 -10.25 -7.34 -35.70
C ALA A 324 -9.46 -6.17 -35.08
N THR A 325 -8.36 -5.76 -35.69
CA THR A 325 -7.55 -4.61 -35.24
C THR A 325 -7.60 -3.41 -36.19
N ALA A 326 -8.22 -3.59 -37.36
CA ALA A 326 -8.47 -2.53 -38.33
C ALA A 326 -9.96 -2.17 -38.36
N CYS A 327 -10.27 -0.89 -38.55
CA CYS A 327 -11.63 -0.38 -38.67
C CYS A 327 -12.08 -0.27 -40.13
N ALA A 328 -13.39 -0.36 -40.36
CA ALA A 328 -13.97 -0.19 -41.69
C ALA A 328 -13.60 1.18 -42.27
N SER A 329 -13.47 1.26 -43.60
CA SER A 329 -13.09 2.50 -44.29
C SER A 329 -13.99 3.67 -43.86
N GLY A 330 -13.39 4.79 -43.49
CA GLY A 330 -14.09 5.95 -42.93
C GLY A 330 -14.24 5.94 -41.40
N SER A 331 -13.57 5.03 -40.69
CA SER A 331 -13.51 5.02 -39.22
C SER A 331 -12.12 4.67 -38.71
N SER A 332 -11.78 5.14 -37.51
CA SER A 332 -10.48 4.97 -36.86
C SER A 332 -10.62 4.31 -35.50
N CYS A 333 -9.64 3.49 -35.13
CA CYS A 333 -9.63 2.80 -33.84
C CYS A 333 -9.24 3.79 -32.72
N SER A 334 -10.19 4.12 -31.86
CA SER A 334 -10.00 5.06 -30.74
C SER A 334 -9.93 4.29 -29.43
N VAL A 335 -8.94 4.60 -28.61
CA VAL A 335 -8.80 4.02 -27.26
C VAL A 335 -9.86 4.64 -26.35
N LEU A 336 -10.80 3.82 -25.86
CA LEU A 336 -11.77 4.27 -24.85
C LEU A 336 -11.30 3.93 -23.44
N ASN A 337 -10.76 2.72 -23.28
CA ASN A 337 -10.10 2.30 -22.05
C ASN A 337 -9.05 1.22 -22.36
N PRO A 338 -8.21 0.83 -21.39
CA PRO A 338 -7.11 -0.12 -21.60
C PRO A 338 -7.53 -1.49 -22.14
N TYR A 339 -8.77 -1.91 -21.93
CA TYR A 339 -9.30 -3.21 -22.35
C TYR A 339 -10.22 -3.13 -23.58
N TYR A 340 -10.57 -1.92 -24.04
CA TYR A 340 -11.55 -1.72 -25.10
C TYR A 340 -11.25 -0.49 -25.96
N TYR A 341 -10.87 -0.72 -27.21
CA TYR A 341 -10.72 0.31 -28.24
C TYR A 341 -11.85 0.15 -29.26
N GLN A 342 -12.44 1.24 -29.71
CA GLN A 342 -13.63 1.24 -30.55
C GLN A 342 -13.41 1.97 -31.87
N CYS A 343 -13.94 1.44 -32.97
CA CYS A 343 -13.99 2.15 -34.24
C CYS A 343 -14.98 3.31 -34.18
N LEU A 344 -14.50 4.54 -34.34
CA LEU A 344 -15.31 5.77 -34.38
C LEU A 344 -15.04 6.51 -35.70
N SER A 345 -16.04 7.25 -36.20
CA SER A 345 -15.94 8.05 -37.43
C SER A 345 -15.05 9.27 -37.26
#